data_AF-A0A8H5PUH3-F1
#
_entry.id   AF-A0A8H5PUH3-F1
#
_cell.length_a   1.000
_cell.length_b   1.000
_cell.length_c   1.000
_cell.angle_alpha   90.00
_cell.angle_beta   90.00
_cell.angle_gamma   90.00
#
_symmetry.space_group_name_H-M   'P 1'
#
loop_
_entity.id
_entity.type
_entity.pdbx_description
1 polymer ?
#
loop_
_entity_poly.entity_id
_entity_poly.type
_entity_poly.pdbx_seq_one_letter_code
_entity_poly.pdbx_strand_id
1 'polypeptide(L)'
;MSSSPFLGLPPELRRLVYEYYYTTADGYFLQPISRKLAAANGKPIDLALMYTCRLIAYETRDLPLAYNKVTVSTIYDSKLCPLAGRFDYLLYAQLQQQVKLVLRLGDRFLTEASWVCIENRLPWFVPHLRYALSGQQREIDRTDLRNFDSWTFWNSFTYTAEPFQRQSHGTSALCEALGFTLRTLAQGATEDFDSAVNDELPGWEHSGTDRLLNFLDQCFKPWDIPHADILTEMGRRFRDDHLWPTVESWAPNERQTQEYRAKFRISAASAAIDWLHKLPANKRMCIRGLAIIEDYPSVGRQESHARGLVPFCKQNPQLRISHQVSMLNVMFSRALLNCVRSIESLENYAEHEIGEEAFDQANRVSFYEIAEWLAEIVSLPKAGMPNGSYTFTLDGEPIALICSRIFQQIVLQKEAMRFTIERSLPSFNPEERLFFGIQLHQGHGNAFAQLIDNSSFIKANFDPGQLWDAEKMLTEFRRIGVWEFSGNYRTRRMLYELPRPPSVHIVPRLGALVMENYESRPCSWRRTAQETLHRRLRDSRQH
;
A
#
# COMPACT_ATOMS: atom_id res chain seq x y z
N MET A 1 2.06 -61.43 1.05
CA MET A 1 2.17 -60.05 1.57
C MET A 1 0.79 -59.67 2.10
N SER A 2 0.61 -59.51 3.41
CA SER A 2 -0.70 -59.09 3.93
C SER A 2 -0.96 -57.66 3.47
N SER A 3 -2.08 -57.43 2.78
CA SER A 3 -2.53 -56.08 2.46
C SER A 3 -2.77 -55.34 3.78
N SER A 4 -2.17 -54.15 3.94
CA SER A 4 -2.48 -53.26 5.05
C SER A 4 -4.01 -53.14 5.20
N PRO A 5 -4.60 -53.40 6.39
CA PRO A 5 -6.04 -53.33 6.60
C PRO A 5 -6.62 -51.98 6.16
N PHE A 6 -5.84 -50.91 6.35
CA PHE A 6 -6.20 -49.56 5.91
C PHE A 6 -6.30 -49.44 4.39
N LEU A 7 -5.38 -50.03 3.63
CA LEU A 7 -5.43 -50.04 2.16
C LEU A 7 -6.52 -50.97 1.61
N GLY A 8 -7.08 -51.85 2.45
CA GLY A 8 -8.27 -52.64 2.14
C GLY A 8 -9.59 -51.88 2.29
N LEU A 9 -9.60 -50.71 2.94
CA LEU A 9 -10.79 -49.87 3.03
C LEU A 9 -11.17 -49.32 1.65
N PRO A 10 -12.48 -49.14 1.36
CA PRO A 10 -12.93 -48.38 0.19
C PRO A 10 -12.28 -46.99 0.09
N PRO A 11 -12.00 -46.48 -1.13
CA PRO A 11 -11.39 -45.17 -1.33
C PRO A 11 -12.12 -44.01 -0.61
N GLU A 12 -13.44 -44.09 -0.49
CA GLU A 12 -14.28 -43.09 0.18
C GLU A 12 -13.98 -43.02 1.68
N LEU A 13 -13.82 -44.18 2.34
CA LEU A 13 -13.47 -44.24 3.76
C LEU A 13 -12.03 -43.81 3.99
N ARG A 14 -11.10 -44.19 3.09
CA ARG A 14 -9.72 -43.68 3.15
C ARG A 14 -9.67 -42.16 3.04
N ARG A 15 -10.49 -41.58 2.14
CA ARG A 15 -10.59 -40.12 1.97
C ARG A 15 -11.05 -39.42 3.24
N LEU A 16 -12.03 -39.95 3.96
CA LEU A 16 -12.45 -39.40 5.25
C LEU A 16 -11.31 -39.40 6.28
N VAL A 17 -10.51 -40.47 6.32
CA VAL A 17 -9.34 -40.54 7.19
C VAL A 17 -8.27 -39.53 6.77
N TYR A 18 -8.02 -39.38 5.47
CA TYR A 18 -7.08 -38.38 4.97
C TYR A 18 -7.53 -36.96 5.28
N GLU A 19 -8.81 -36.66 5.11
CA GLU A 19 -9.38 -35.35 5.44
C GLU A 19 -9.20 -35.03 6.92
N TYR A 20 -9.53 -35.98 7.80
CA TYR A 20 -9.28 -35.83 9.23
C TYR A 20 -7.79 -35.61 9.55
N TYR A 21 -6.90 -36.38 8.91
CA TYR A 21 -5.46 -36.31 9.16
C TYR A 21 -4.82 -34.99 8.70
N TYR A 22 -5.18 -34.50 7.50
CA TYR A 22 -4.53 -33.32 6.93
C TYR A 22 -5.17 -32.00 7.34
N THR A 23 -6.42 -32.00 7.81
CA THR A 23 -7.10 -30.77 8.23
C THR A 23 -6.58 -30.30 9.57
N THR A 24 -6.14 -29.04 9.65
CA THR A 24 -5.76 -28.36 10.89
C THR A 24 -6.81 -27.33 11.27
N ALA A 25 -6.97 -27.06 12.58
CA ALA A 25 -7.99 -26.12 13.06
C ALA A 25 -7.77 -24.69 12.51
N ASP A 26 -6.51 -24.24 12.48
CA ASP A 26 -6.13 -22.87 12.12
C ASP A 26 -5.58 -22.75 10.69
N GLY A 27 -5.53 -23.84 9.93
CA GLY A 27 -4.86 -23.89 8.64
C GLY A 27 -3.34 -23.84 8.72
N TYR A 28 -2.72 -23.28 7.67
CA TYR A 28 -1.27 -23.14 7.52
C TYR A 28 -0.86 -21.68 7.44
N PHE A 29 0.35 -21.37 7.88
CA PHE A 29 0.88 -20.02 7.94
C PHE A 29 2.21 -19.94 7.19
N LEU A 30 2.33 -18.96 6.28
CA LEU A 30 3.59 -18.67 5.62
C LEU A 30 4.54 -18.00 6.61
N GLN A 31 5.63 -18.68 6.92
CA GLN A 31 6.57 -18.20 7.92
C GLN A 31 7.41 -17.03 7.38
N PRO A 32 7.52 -15.91 8.11
CA PRO A 32 8.18 -14.68 7.63
C PRO A 32 9.62 -14.87 7.20
N ILE A 33 10.41 -15.66 7.94
CA ILE A 33 11.84 -15.82 7.68
C ILE A 33 12.09 -16.98 6.71
N SER A 34 11.55 -18.17 7.00
CA SER A 34 11.86 -19.37 6.20
C SER A 34 11.12 -19.41 4.87
N ARG A 35 10.06 -18.59 4.69
CA ARG A 35 9.16 -18.58 3.53
C ARG A 35 8.53 -19.95 3.23
N LYS A 36 8.45 -20.80 4.26
CA LYS A 36 7.81 -22.12 4.20
C LYS A 36 6.50 -22.09 4.97
N LEU A 37 5.59 -22.98 4.60
CA LEU A 37 4.37 -23.17 5.38
C LEU A 37 4.66 -23.95 6.66
N ALA A 38 4.00 -23.56 7.73
CA ALA A 38 3.97 -24.25 9.02
C ALA A 38 2.54 -24.28 9.57
N ALA A 39 2.28 -25.15 10.54
CA ALA A 39 1.05 -25.10 11.34
C ALA A 39 1.05 -23.86 12.25
N ALA A 40 -0.10 -23.52 12.85
CA ALA A 40 -0.25 -22.33 13.70
C ALA A 40 0.76 -22.21 14.85
N ASN A 41 1.21 -23.32 15.41
CA ASN A 41 2.23 -23.36 16.47
C ASN A 41 3.68 -23.26 15.94
N GLY A 42 3.87 -22.93 14.67
CA GLY A 42 5.18 -22.85 14.01
C GLY A 42 5.81 -24.21 13.70
N LYS A 43 5.16 -25.33 14.03
CA LYS A 43 5.68 -26.67 13.71
C LYS A 43 5.56 -26.98 12.21
N PRO A 44 6.47 -27.82 11.66
CA PRO A 44 6.34 -28.30 10.30
C PRO A 44 4.99 -28.95 10.04
N ILE A 45 4.49 -28.84 8.81
CA ILE A 45 3.27 -29.55 8.38
C ILE A 45 3.53 -31.05 8.47
N ASP A 46 2.63 -31.78 9.15
CA ASP A 46 2.71 -33.24 9.19
C ASP A 46 2.30 -33.84 7.85
N LEU A 47 3.29 -34.33 7.12
CA LEU A 47 3.14 -35.02 5.85
C LEU A 47 3.54 -36.49 5.94
N ALA A 48 3.75 -37.04 7.15
CA ALA A 48 4.28 -38.38 7.34
C ALA A 48 3.45 -39.44 6.61
N LEU A 49 2.12 -39.34 6.67
CA LEU A 49 1.21 -40.26 5.98
C LEU A 49 1.45 -40.29 4.46
N MET A 50 1.76 -39.15 3.84
CA MET A 50 2.01 -39.05 2.40
C MET A 50 3.26 -39.83 1.98
N TYR A 51 4.23 -39.97 2.89
CA TYR A 51 5.51 -40.63 2.62
C TYR A 51 5.51 -42.13 2.94
N THR A 52 4.38 -42.69 3.39
CA THR A 52 4.30 -44.11 3.77
C THR A 52 4.30 -45.07 2.58
N CYS A 53 3.54 -44.78 1.52
CA CYS A 53 3.52 -45.59 0.30
C CYS A 53 3.04 -44.79 -0.93
N ARG A 54 3.32 -45.31 -2.14
CA ARG A 54 2.97 -44.65 -3.41
C ARG A 54 1.46 -44.43 -3.60
N LEU A 55 0.63 -45.37 -3.14
CA LEU A 55 -0.82 -45.25 -3.27
C LEU A 55 -1.34 -44.07 -2.44
N ILE A 56 -0.94 -44.00 -1.17
CA ILE A 56 -1.32 -42.89 -0.29
C ILE A 56 -0.76 -41.57 -0.83
N ALA A 57 0.51 -41.53 -1.23
CA ALA A 57 1.10 -40.34 -1.84
C ALA A 57 0.29 -39.83 -3.05
N TYR A 58 -0.19 -40.75 -3.89
CA TYR A 58 -1.01 -40.43 -5.05
C TYR A 58 -2.42 -39.95 -4.67
N GLU A 59 -3.06 -40.60 -3.69
CA GLU A 59 -4.40 -40.22 -3.22
C GLU A 59 -4.40 -38.89 -2.44
N THR A 60 -3.29 -38.54 -1.79
CA THR A 60 -3.22 -37.41 -0.85
C THR A 60 -2.42 -36.20 -1.33
N ARG A 61 -1.75 -36.27 -2.48
CA ARG A 61 -0.84 -35.22 -2.99
C ARG A 61 -1.40 -33.79 -2.97
N ASP A 62 -2.73 -33.65 -3.07
CA ASP A 62 -3.41 -32.36 -3.22
C ASP A 62 -4.14 -31.94 -1.94
N LEU A 63 -4.35 -32.87 -0.99
CA LEU A 63 -5.21 -32.68 0.17
C LEU A 63 -4.71 -31.67 1.20
N PRO A 64 -3.40 -31.60 1.55
CA PRO A 64 -2.92 -30.61 2.52
C PRO A 64 -3.30 -29.18 2.15
N LEU A 65 -3.14 -28.80 0.88
CA LEU A 65 -3.48 -27.44 0.40
C LEU A 65 -4.97 -27.27 0.06
N ALA A 66 -5.67 -28.36 -0.23
CA ALA A 66 -7.09 -28.32 -0.54
C ALA A 66 -7.96 -28.13 0.70
N TYR A 67 -7.55 -28.69 1.84
CA TYR A 67 -8.32 -28.64 3.08
C TYR A 67 -7.91 -27.53 4.03
N ASN A 68 -6.71 -26.95 3.87
CA ASN A 68 -6.21 -25.91 4.76
C ASN A 68 -6.10 -24.57 4.07
N LYS A 69 -6.68 -23.55 4.71
CA LYS A 69 -6.45 -22.15 4.35
C LYS A 69 -4.99 -21.80 4.63
N VAL A 70 -4.35 -21.10 3.69
CA VAL A 70 -3.02 -20.53 3.90
C VAL A 70 -3.17 -19.09 4.35
N THR A 71 -2.53 -18.72 5.46
CA THR A 71 -2.51 -17.35 6.00
C THR A 71 -1.13 -16.75 5.78
N VAL A 72 -1.10 -15.52 5.29
CA VAL A 72 0.10 -14.72 5.07
C VAL A 72 -0.10 -13.37 5.75
N SER A 73 0.85 -12.96 6.58
CA SER A 73 0.87 -11.66 7.24
C SER A 73 1.97 -10.76 6.67
N THR A 74 2.00 -9.48 7.04
CA THR A 74 3.09 -8.56 6.66
C THR A 74 4.42 -9.06 7.22
N ILE A 75 5.51 -8.93 6.46
CA ILE A 75 6.79 -9.56 6.80
C ILE A 75 7.87 -8.52 7.02
N TYR A 76 8.50 -8.61 8.19
CA TYR A 76 9.77 -7.98 8.49
C TYR A 76 10.89 -9.01 8.48
N ASP A 77 11.91 -8.76 7.67
CA ASP A 77 13.18 -9.50 7.69
C ASP A 77 14.30 -8.46 7.61
N SER A 78 15.14 -8.40 8.64
CA SER A 78 16.21 -7.40 8.74
C SER A 78 17.22 -7.50 7.59
N LYS A 79 17.36 -8.68 6.96
CA LYS A 79 18.23 -8.86 5.79
C LYS A 79 17.62 -8.32 4.50
N LEU A 80 16.30 -8.35 4.37
CA LEU A 80 15.58 -7.86 3.19
C LEU A 80 15.14 -6.41 3.34
N CYS A 81 15.13 -5.87 4.56
CA CYS A 81 14.71 -4.51 4.86
C CYS A 81 15.40 -3.45 3.98
N PRO A 82 16.74 -3.44 3.79
CA PRO A 82 17.38 -2.47 2.90
C PRO A 82 16.92 -2.60 1.45
N LEU A 83 16.75 -3.85 0.96
CA LEU A 83 16.28 -4.11 -0.40
C LEU A 83 14.84 -3.66 -0.60
N ALA A 84 13.98 -3.85 0.40
CA ALA A 84 12.60 -3.36 0.39
C ALA A 84 12.55 -1.82 0.36
N GLY A 85 13.38 -1.14 1.16
CA GLY A 85 13.50 0.32 1.13
C GLY A 85 14.01 0.84 -0.22
N ARG A 86 15.04 0.20 -0.79
CA ARG A 86 15.55 0.52 -2.14
C ARG A 86 14.48 0.32 -3.22
N PHE A 87 13.75 -0.79 -3.17
CA PHE A 87 12.66 -1.06 -4.11
C PHE A 87 11.57 0.02 -4.06
N ASP A 88 11.19 0.44 -2.85
CA ASP A 88 10.21 1.52 -2.65
C ASP A 88 10.65 2.83 -3.30
N TYR A 89 11.89 3.27 -3.06
CA TYR A 89 12.46 4.43 -3.72
C TYR A 89 12.47 4.28 -5.24
N LEU A 90 12.82 3.11 -5.77
CA LEU A 90 12.89 2.90 -7.22
C LEU A 90 11.49 2.98 -7.87
N LEU A 91 10.44 2.57 -7.18
CA LEU A 91 9.06 2.81 -7.62
C LEU A 91 8.72 4.30 -7.66
N TYR A 92 9.22 5.08 -6.70
CA TYR A 92 9.09 6.55 -6.70
C TYR A 92 9.87 7.18 -7.86
N ALA A 93 11.15 6.85 -8.00
CA ALA A 93 12.03 7.33 -9.06
C ALA A 93 11.46 7.06 -10.46
N GLN A 94 10.92 5.85 -10.68
CA GLN A 94 10.23 5.49 -11.92
C GLN A 94 9.01 6.36 -12.19
N LEU A 95 8.15 6.59 -11.17
CA LEU A 95 6.99 7.47 -11.32
C LEU A 95 7.42 8.90 -11.65
N GLN A 96 8.44 9.43 -10.98
CA GLN A 96 8.97 10.76 -11.27
C GLN A 96 9.50 10.85 -12.70
N GLN A 97 10.20 9.83 -13.18
CA GLN A 97 10.68 9.78 -14.56
C GLN A 97 9.53 9.70 -15.57
N GLN A 98 8.46 8.95 -15.28
CA GLN A 98 7.25 8.94 -16.12
C GLN A 98 6.57 10.31 -16.19
N VAL A 99 6.42 10.98 -15.04
CA VAL A 99 5.88 12.36 -14.96
C VAL A 99 6.74 13.30 -15.79
N LYS A 100 8.07 13.28 -15.59
CA LYS A 100 9.03 14.10 -16.35
C LYS A 100 8.89 13.88 -17.85
N LEU A 101 8.85 12.62 -18.30
CA LEU A 101 8.71 12.29 -19.72
C LEU A 101 7.39 12.81 -20.30
N VAL A 102 6.28 12.67 -19.59
CA VAL A 102 4.97 13.19 -20.05
C VAL A 102 5.00 14.71 -20.17
N LEU A 103 5.59 15.42 -19.20
CA LEU A 103 5.70 16.88 -19.25
C LEU A 103 6.59 17.35 -20.40
N ARG A 104 7.72 16.66 -20.63
CA ARG A 104 8.73 17.04 -21.63
C ARG A 104 8.32 16.74 -23.06
N LEU A 105 7.77 15.54 -23.27
CA LEU A 105 7.36 15.07 -24.58
C LEU A 105 5.95 15.58 -24.90
N GLY A 106 5.06 15.63 -23.91
CA GLY A 106 3.67 16.02 -24.10
C GLY A 106 3.50 17.45 -24.60
N ASP A 107 4.32 18.38 -24.10
CA ASP A 107 4.29 19.79 -24.53
C ASP A 107 4.61 19.98 -26.03
N ARG A 108 5.44 19.11 -26.60
CA ARG A 108 5.98 19.26 -27.96
C ARG A 108 5.30 18.35 -28.98
N PHE A 109 4.83 17.18 -28.55
CA PHE A 109 4.47 16.09 -29.46
C PHE A 109 3.03 15.58 -29.30
N LEU A 110 2.22 16.10 -28.36
CA LEU A 110 0.79 15.74 -28.31
C LEU A 110 0.05 16.36 -29.50
N THR A 111 -0.47 15.49 -30.37
CA THR A 111 -1.34 15.89 -31.50
C THR A 111 -2.81 15.82 -31.11
N GLU A 112 -3.70 16.44 -31.90
CA GLU A 112 -5.14 16.30 -31.73
C GLU A 112 -5.60 14.82 -31.73
N ALA A 113 -5.00 13.99 -32.58
CA ALA A 113 -5.28 12.55 -32.61
C ALA A 113 -4.87 11.86 -31.29
N SER A 114 -3.73 12.24 -30.72
CA SER A 114 -3.28 11.75 -29.41
C SER A 114 -4.25 12.16 -28.30
N TRP A 115 -4.71 13.42 -28.30
CA TRP A 115 -5.70 13.91 -27.33
C TRP A 115 -7.01 13.14 -27.39
N VAL A 116 -7.55 12.92 -28.60
CA VAL A 116 -8.77 12.13 -28.79
C VAL A 116 -8.57 10.69 -28.30
N CYS A 117 -7.41 10.08 -28.57
CA CYS A 117 -7.08 8.74 -28.09
C CYS A 117 -7.07 8.68 -26.55
N ILE A 118 -6.42 9.65 -25.91
CA ILE A 118 -6.33 9.75 -24.45
C ILE A 118 -7.72 10.01 -23.85
N GLU A 119 -8.50 10.93 -24.40
CA GLU A 119 -9.85 11.25 -23.92
C GLU A 119 -10.80 10.05 -24.01
N ASN A 120 -10.75 9.31 -25.11
CA ASN A 120 -11.58 8.11 -25.29
C ASN A 120 -11.27 7.01 -24.27
N ARG A 121 -9.99 6.88 -23.87
CA ARG A 121 -9.57 5.82 -22.92
C ARG A 121 -9.62 6.27 -21.47
N LEU A 122 -9.24 7.52 -21.20
CA LEU A 122 -8.96 8.09 -19.89
C LEU A 122 -9.52 9.53 -19.79
N PRO A 123 -10.85 9.71 -19.90
CA PRO A 123 -11.46 11.05 -19.92
C PRO A 123 -11.16 11.84 -18.65
N TRP A 124 -11.05 11.15 -17.51
CA TRP A 124 -10.70 11.76 -16.22
C TRP A 124 -9.29 12.37 -16.22
N PHE A 125 -8.36 11.84 -17.02
CA PHE A 125 -6.96 12.28 -17.00
C PHE A 125 -6.72 13.54 -17.83
N VAL A 126 -7.57 13.82 -18.82
CA VAL A 126 -7.42 14.97 -19.73
C VAL A 126 -7.34 16.32 -19.00
N PRO A 127 -8.23 16.65 -18.04
CA PRO A 127 -8.13 17.89 -17.27
C PRO A 127 -6.80 17.99 -16.50
N HIS A 128 -6.32 16.88 -15.93
CA HIS A 128 -5.06 16.84 -15.19
C HIS A 128 -3.87 17.05 -16.13
N LEU A 129 -3.86 16.40 -17.29
CA LEU A 129 -2.81 16.54 -18.29
C LEU A 129 -2.74 17.96 -18.85
N ARG A 130 -3.89 18.58 -19.14
CA ARG A 130 -3.96 19.98 -19.58
C ARG A 130 -3.45 20.93 -18.49
N TYR A 131 -3.86 20.72 -17.25
CA TYR A 131 -3.38 21.51 -16.12
C TYR A 131 -1.85 21.38 -15.96
N ALA A 132 -1.33 20.16 -16.00
CA ALA A 132 0.09 19.85 -15.88
C ALA A 132 0.96 20.49 -16.98
N LEU A 133 0.46 20.56 -18.21
CA LEU A 133 1.17 21.15 -19.35
C LEU A 133 1.01 22.68 -19.46
N SER A 134 0.14 23.28 -18.63
CA SER A 134 -0.07 24.73 -18.61
C SER A 134 1.19 25.49 -18.16
N GLY A 135 1.42 26.68 -18.75
CA GLY A 135 2.65 27.46 -18.56
C GLY A 135 3.04 27.74 -17.11
N GLN A 136 2.06 27.89 -16.21
CA GLN A 136 2.28 28.15 -14.77
C GLN A 136 2.84 26.95 -14.00
N GLN A 137 2.57 25.72 -14.47
CA GLN A 137 3.02 24.48 -13.80
C GLN A 137 4.40 24.00 -14.29
N ARG A 138 4.97 24.64 -15.32
CA ARG A 138 6.25 24.23 -15.94
C ARG A 138 7.49 24.50 -15.08
N GLU A 139 7.36 25.44 -14.13
CA GLU A 139 8.43 25.86 -13.21
C GLU A 139 8.26 25.26 -11.80
N ILE A 140 7.11 24.64 -11.51
CA ILE A 140 6.83 24.03 -10.21
C ILE A 140 7.58 22.70 -10.14
N ASP A 141 8.79 22.83 -9.57
CA ASP A 141 9.69 21.81 -9.04
C ASP A 141 9.87 20.54 -9.88
N ARG A 142 10.91 20.55 -10.73
CA ARG A 142 11.45 19.32 -11.32
C ARG A 142 12.20 18.60 -10.21
N THR A 143 11.53 17.68 -9.52
CA THR A 143 12.16 16.83 -8.51
C THR A 143 13.42 16.19 -9.10
N ASP A 144 14.59 16.71 -8.73
CA ASP A 144 15.87 16.14 -9.12
C ASP A 144 16.17 15.02 -8.13
N LEU A 145 16.07 13.79 -8.61
CA LEU A 145 16.29 12.59 -7.81
C LEU A 145 17.69 12.56 -7.16
N ARG A 146 18.64 13.35 -7.68
CA ARG A 146 20.01 13.51 -7.13
C ARG A 146 20.08 14.39 -5.88
N ASN A 147 19.02 15.15 -5.59
CA ASN A 147 18.96 16.03 -4.42
C ASN A 147 18.41 15.32 -3.18
N PHE A 148 18.03 14.04 -3.30
CA PHE A 148 17.60 13.28 -2.13
C PHE A 148 18.83 12.88 -1.31
N ASP A 149 18.96 13.43 -0.11
CA ASP A 149 20.02 13.05 0.81
C ASP A 149 19.66 11.82 1.66
N SER A 150 18.39 11.39 1.64
CA SER A 150 17.93 10.18 2.33
C SER A 150 16.58 9.67 1.81
N TRP A 151 16.28 8.38 2.03
CA TRP A 151 14.96 7.78 1.85
C TRP A 151 14.48 7.18 3.17
N THR A 152 13.42 7.73 3.74
CA THR A 152 12.89 7.33 5.05
C THR A 152 11.54 6.62 4.91
N PHE A 153 11.02 6.08 6.02
CA PHE A 153 9.78 5.32 5.98
C PHE A 153 8.54 6.15 5.65
N TRP A 154 8.49 7.42 6.05
CA TRP A 154 7.36 8.29 5.68
C TRP A 154 7.35 8.68 4.20
N ASN A 155 8.49 8.62 3.51
CA ASN A 155 8.53 8.80 2.05
C ASN A 155 7.66 7.76 1.34
N SER A 156 7.56 6.53 1.89
CA SER A 156 6.72 5.45 1.37
C SER A 156 5.22 5.77 1.32
N PHE A 157 4.75 6.79 2.04
CA PHE A 157 3.33 7.18 2.10
C PHE A 157 3.06 8.58 1.54
N THR A 158 4.12 9.32 1.22
CA THR A 158 4.06 10.72 0.77
C THR A 158 4.50 10.90 -0.68
N TYR A 159 4.52 9.83 -1.49
CA TYR A 159 4.80 9.85 -2.94
C TYR A 159 4.18 11.09 -3.60
N THR A 160 5.00 12.06 -3.96
CA THR A 160 4.55 13.19 -4.77
C THR A 160 4.49 12.75 -6.24
N ALA A 161 3.64 13.39 -7.02
CA ALA A 161 3.57 13.21 -8.46
C ALA A 161 3.26 14.55 -9.15
N GLU A 162 3.67 15.66 -8.53
CA GLU A 162 3.37 17.00 -9.02
C GLU A 162 3.84 17.19 -10.47
N PRO A 163 3.06 17.91 -11.29
CA PRO A 163 1.83 18.63 -10.98
C PRO A 163 0.55 17.76 -10.96
N PHE A 164 0.66 16.44 -11.10
CA PHE A 164 -0.48 15.53 -11.08
C PHE A 164 -0.96 15.25 -9.65
N GLN A 165 -2.25 15.47 -9.42
CA GLN A 165 -2.91 15.16 -8.15
C GLN A 165 -3.20 13.65 -8.03
N ARG A 166 -2.26 12.88 -7.47
CA ARG A 166 -2.42 11.41 -7.31
C ARG A 166 -3.67 11.01 -6.54
N GLN A 167 -4.09 11.84 -5.58
CA GLN A 167 -5.23 11.60 -4.70
C GLN A 167 -6.57 11.67 -5.44
N SER A 168 -6.58 12.03 -6.73
CA SER A 168 -7.84 12.05 -7.49
C SER A 168 -8.32 10.63 -7.82
N HIS A 169 -7.50 9.83 -8.51
CA HIS A 169 -7.90 8.50 -8.97
C HIS A 169 -7.06 7.35 -8.39
N GLY A 170 -6.08 7.68 -7.54
CA GLY A 170 -5.12 6.73 -6.99
C GLY A 170 -3.86 6.63 -7.83
N THR A 171 -2.76 6.23 -7.19
CA THR A 171 -1.42 6.20 -7.80
C THR A 171 -1.33 5.20 -8.96
N SER A 172 -1.98 4.04 -8.88
CA SER A 172 -1.91 3.06 -9.99
C SER A 172 -2.64 3.55 -11.23
N ALA A 173 -3.78 4.23 -11.07
CA ALA A 173 -4.51 4.83 -12.18
C ALA A 173 -3.68 5.93 -12.85
N LEU A 174 -2.96 6.74 -12.06
CA LEU A 174 -2.03 7.73 -12.59
C LEU A 174 -0.87 7.09 -13.36
N CYS A 175 -0.21 6.06 -12.80
CA CYS A 175 0.85 5.32 -13.52
C CYS A 175 0.34 4.72 -14.83
N GLU A 176 -0.86 4.14 -14.85
CA GLU A 176 -1.49 3.61 -16.07
C GLU A 176 -1.72 4.72 -17.09
N ALA A 177 -2.20 5.89 -16.64
CA ALA A 177 -2.44 7.04 -17.51
C ALA A 177 -1.16 7.65 -18.10
N LEU A 178 -0.12 7.81 -17.30
CA LEU A 178 1.19 8.27 -17.75
C LEU A 178 1.79 7.30 -18.77
N GLY A 179 1.78 6.00 -18.46
CA GLY A 179 2.27 4.96 -19.36
C GLY A 179 1.49 4.91 -20.68
N PHE A 180 0.15 4.99 -20.63
CA PHE A 180 -0.69 5.04 -21.83
C PHE A 180 -0.39 6.28 -22.69
N THR A 181 -0.23 7.44 -22.06
CA THR A 181 0.10 8.70 -22.75
C THR A 181 1.45 8.60 -23.45
N LEU A 182 2.49 8.09 -22.78
CA LEU A 182 3.81 7.91 -23.37
C LEU A 182 3.81 6.91 -24.54
N ARG A 183 3.06 5.81 -24.43
CA ARG A 183 2.90 4.87 -25.55
C ARG A 183 2.11 5.45 -26.71
N THR A 184 1.15 6.33 -26.44
CA THR A 184 0.39 7.04 -27.49
C THR A 184 1.29 8.02 -28.23
N LEU A 185 2.18 8.73 -27.52
CA LEU A 185 3.18 9.61 -28.14
C LEU A 185 4.15 8.82 -29.04
N ALA A 186 4.61 7.65 -28.58
CA ALA A 186 5.48 6.77 -29.35
C ALA A 186 4.88 6.31 -30.70
N GLN A 187 3.55 6.28 -30.86
CA GLN A 187 2.91 5.91 -32.13
C GLN A 187 3.03 6.99 -33.21
N GLY A 188 3.22 8.25 -32.82
CA GLY A 188 3.38 9.40 -33.71
C GLY A 188 4.84 9.87 -33.80
N ALA A 189 5.80 8.98 -33.55
CA ALA A 189 7.20 9.34 -33.43
C ALA A 189 7.79 9.95 -34.71
N THR A 190 8.60 10.97 -34.52
CA THR A 190 9.41 11.64 -35.53
C THR A 190 10.88 11.58 -35.12
N GLU A 191 11.81 11.96 -36.00
CA GLU A 191 13.23 12.05 -35.67
C GLU A 191 13.47 13.02 -34.49
N ASP A 192 12.72 14.14 -34.44
CA ASP A 192 12.77 15.10 -33.32
C ASP A 192 12.27 14.49 -32.00
N PHE A 193 11.22 13.67 -32.06
CA PHE A 193 10.74 12.92 -30.89
C PHE A 193 11.79 11.95 -30.39
N ASP A 194 12.41 11.18 -31.29
CA ASP A 194 13.43 10.22 -30.94
C ASP A 194 14.66 10.90 -30.30
N SER A 195 15.07 12.05 -30.83
CA SER A 195 16.13 12.88 -30.22
C SER A 195 15.75 13.31 -28.80
N ALA A 196 14.53 13.83 -28.61
CA ALA A 196 14.07 14.28 -27.29
C ALA A 196 14.00 13.13 -26.28
N VAL A 197 13.59 11.93 -26.69
CA VAL A 197 13.59 10.73 -25.83
C VAL A 197 15.03 10.36 -25.41
N ASN A 198 15.97 10.40 -26.35
CA ASN A 198 17.37 10.07 -26.06
C ASN A 198 17.99 11.02 -25.02
N ASP A 199 17.63 12.31 -25.09
CA ASP A 199 18.08 13.33 -24.14
C ASP A 199 17.49 13.13 -22.74
N GLU A 200 16.23 12.69 -22.66
CA GLU A 200 15.51 12.54 -21.38
C GLU A 200 15.77 11.20 -20.67
N LEU A 201 16.21 10.17 -21.41
CA LEU A 201 16.60 8.85 -20.90
C LEU A 201 18.07 8.53 -21.24
N PRO A 202 19.05 9.31 -20.74
CA PRO A 202 20.45 9.07 -21.02
C PRO A 202 20.91 7.75 -20.37
N GLY A 203 21.61 6.92 -21.13
CA GLY A 203 22.16 5.65 -20.63
C GLY A 203 21.17 4.49 -20.55
N TRP A 204 19.92 4.68 -20.98
CA TRP A 204 18.98 3.58 -21.17
C TRP A 204 19.24 2.85 -22.50
N GLU A 205 18.92 1.57 -22.56
CA GLU A 205 19.11 0.74 -23.75
C GLU A 205 18.27 1.22 -24.94
N HIS A 206 18.68 0.85 -26.16
CA HIS A 206 18.08 1.26 -27.44
C HIS A 206 18.16 2.78 -27.70
N SER A 207 17.43 3.29 -28.70
CA SER A 207 17.34 4.71 -29.04
C SER A 207 15.92 5.09 -29.43
N GLY A 208 15.58 6.38 -29.25
CA GLY A 208 14.31 6.94 -29.68
C GLY A 208 13.12 6.19 -29.11
N THR A 209 12.13 5.91 -29.95
CA THR A 209 10.90 5.23 -29.56
C THR A 209 11.14 3.88 -28.89
N ASP A 210 12.07 3.06 -29.40
CA ASP A 210 12.38 1.76 -28.79
C ASP A 210 12.96 1.92 -27.38
N ARG A 211 13.72 2.99 -27.13
CA ARG A 211 14.23 3.31 -25.79
C ARG A 211 13.09 3.63 -24.81
N LEU A 212 12.13 4.44 -25.24
CA LEU A 212 10.95 4.76 -24.41
C LEU A 212 10.12 3.52 -24.11
N LEU A 213 9.85 2.69 -25.11
CA LEU A 213 9.06 1.47 -24.92
C LEU A 213 9.79 0.47 -24.00
N ASN A 214 11.10 0.31 -24.18
CA ASN A 214 11.94 -0.52 -23.29
C ASN A 214 11.89 -0.02 -21.83
N PHE A 215 12.02 1.29 -21.60
CA PHE A 215 11.86 1.88 -20.25
C PHE A 215 10.50 1.52 -19.63
N LEU A 216 9.41 1.68 -20.40
CA LEU A 216 8.06 1.38 -19.92
C LEU A 216 7.82 -0.11 -19.68
N ASP A 217 8.45 -0.99 -20.46
CA ASP A 217 8.34 -2.45 -20.34
C ASP A 217 9.16 -3.00 -19.16
N GLN A 218 10.25 -2.32 -18.78
CA GLN A 218 11.10 -2.69 -17.63
C GLN A 218 10.61 -2.09 -16.30
N CYS A 219 9.51 -1.33 -16.31
CA CYS A 219 8.94 -0.74 -15.10
C CYS A 219 8.55 -1.82 -14.07
N PHE A 220 8.94 -1.64 -12.82
CA PHE A 220 8.58 -2.54 -11.73
C PHE A 220 7.08 -2.54 -11.49
N LYS A 221 6.54 -3.71 -11.13
CA LYS A 221 5.19 -3.79 -10.57
C LYS A 221 5.25 -3.56 -9.07
N PRO A 222 4.30 -2.83 -8.48
CA PRO A 222 4.32 -2.47 -7.06
C PRO A 222 4.44 -3.68 -6.10
N TRP A 223 3.82 -4.80 -6.45
CA TRP A 223 3.77 -6.01 -5.62
C TRP A 223 4.94 -6.99 -5.81
N ASP A 224 5.89 -6.68 -6.68
CA ASP A 224 7.04 -7.57 -6.91
C ASP A 224 8.00 -7.57 -5.70
N ILE A 225 8.82 -8.61 -5.60
CA ILE A 225 9.96 -8.67 -4.67
C ILE A 225 11.22 -8.94 -5.50
N PRO A 226 11.83 -7.89 -6.11
CA PRO A 226 12.93 -8.10 -7.05
C PRO A 226 14.21 -8.59 -6.36
N HIS A 227 15.04 -9.30 -7.11
CA HIS A 227 16.37 -9.72 -6.64
C HIS A 227 17.29 -8.50 -6.50
N ALA A 228 18.28 -8.60 -5.59
CA ALA A 228 19.21 -7.51 -5.30
C ALA A 228 19.96 -7.01 -6.55
N ASP A 229 20.30 -7.90 -7.49
CA ASP A 229 21.02 -7.54 -8.71
C ASP A 229 20.19 -6.66 -9.64
N ILE A 230 18.88 -6.95 -9.75
CA ILE A 230 17.95 -6.17 -10.57
C ILE A 230 17.76 -4.77 -9.97
N LEU A 231 17.61 -4.69 -8.64
CA LEU A 231 17.55 -3.41 -7.93
C LEU A 231 18.84 -2.62 -8.10
N THR A 232 19.99 -3.30 -8.07
CA THR A 232 21.30 -2.67 -8.26
C THR A 232 21.44 -2.09 -9.66
N GLU A 233 21.08 -2.85 -10.69
CA GLU A 233 21.14 -2.38 -12.06
C GLU A 233 20.18 -1.20 -12.31
N MET A 234 18.93 -1.32 -11.88
CA MET A 234 17.96 -0.23 -12.01
C MET A 234 18.40 1.01 -11.24
N GLY A 235 18.97 0.81 -10.05
CA GLY A 235 19.49 1.87 -9.22
C GLY A 235 20.63 2.67 -9.83
N ARG A 236 21.57 2.01 -10.53
CA ARG A 236 22.61 2.71 -11.31
C ARG A 236 22.03 3.65 -12.36
N ARG A 237 20.95 3.23 -13.03
CA ARG A 237 20.26 4.04 -14.04
C ARG A 237 19.64 5.31 -13.42
N PHE A 238 19.12 5.20 -12.20
CA PHE A 238 18.61 6.34 -11.43
C PHE A 238 19.68 7.06 -10.58
N ARG A 239 20.93 6.57 -10.59
CA ARG A 239 22.08 7.11 -9.83
C ARG A 239 21.81 7.18 -8.32
N ASP A 240 21.20 6.13 -7.80
CA ASP A 240 20.77 6.02 -6.39
C ASP A 240 21.91 5.66 -5.40
N ASP A 241 23.15 5.50 -5.87
CA ASP A 241 24.26 4.97 -5.07
C ASP A 241 24.55 5.77 -3.79
N HIS A 242 24.27 7.08 -3.81
CA HIS A 242 24.43 7.99 -2.67
C HIS A 242 23.39 7.76 -1.55
N LEU A 243 22.24 7.17 -1.87
CA LEU A 243 21.13 6.98 -0.92
C LEU A 243 21.30 5.74 -0.04
N TRP A 244 21.90 4.67 -0.52
CA TRP A 244 21.91 3.38 0.20
C TRP A 244 22.68 3.34 1.50
N PRO A 245 23.80 4.06 1.66
CA PRO A 245 24.40 4.23 2.97
C PRO A 245 23.39 4.78 4.00
N THR A 246 22.44 5.62 3.58
CA THR A 246 21.49 6.29 4.47
C THR A 246 20.34 5.37 4.91
N VAL A 247 19.81 4.54 4.00
CA VAL A 247 18.71 3.59 4.27
C VAL A 247 19.14 2.53 5.29
N GLU A 248 20.41 2.13 5.27
CA GLU A 248 20.96 1.15 6.21
C GLU A 248 21.43 1.77 7.53
N SER A 249 21.66 3.08 7.53
CA SER A 249 22.19 3.82 8.67
C SER A 249 21.21 3.93 9.84
N TRP A 250 21.79 4.14 11.01
CA TRP A 250 21.06 4.55 12.20
C TRP A 250 21.05 6.09 12.25
N ALA A 251 19.86 6.69 12.25
CA ALA A 251 19.69 8.12 12.30
C ALA A 251 19.42 8.57 13.75
N PRO A 252 20.22 9.48 14.34
CA PRO A 252 19.93 10.01 15.67
C PRO A 252 18.64 10.83 15.64
N ASN A 253 17.87 10.81 16.73
CA ASN A 253 16.83 11.81 16.96
C ASN A 253 17.45 13.20 17.20
N GLU A 254 16.62 14.23 17.14
CA GLU A 254 17.04 15.64 17.28
C GLU A 254 17.76 15.90 18.62
N ARG A 255 17.34 15.21 19.69
CA ARG A 255 17.95 15.29 21.03
C ARG A 255 19.24 14.47 21.19
N GLN A 256 19.62 13.70 20.16
CA GLN A 256 20.77 12.79 20.14
C GLN A 256 20.80 11.82 21.35
N THR A 257 19.63 11.37 21.79
CA THR A 257 19.48 10.40 22.89
C THR A 257 19.31 8.98 22.37
N GLN A 258 18.63 8.82 21.25
CA GLN A 258 18.32 7.55 20.60
C GLN A 258 18.65 7.64 19.11
N GLU A 259 19.04 6.52 18.53
CA GLU A 259 19.18 6.34 17.09
C GLU A 259 18.10 5.38 16.61
N TYR A 260 17.57 5.66 15.42
CA TYR A 260 16.46 4.93 14.82
C TYR A 260 16.81 4.41 13.45
N ARG A 261 16.18 3.30 13.08
CA ARG A 261 16.25 2.75 11.73
C ARG A 261 14.89 2.24 11.30
N ALA A 262 14.46 2.61 10.10
CA ALA A 262 13.18 2.20 9.56
C ALA A 262 13.09 0.69 9.33
N LYS A 263 11.93 0.10 9.62
CA LYS A 263 11.58 -1.28 9.28
C LYS A 263 10.77 -1.31 7.99
N PHE A 264 11.44 -1.21 6.85
CA PHE A 264 10.82 -1.41 5.54
C PHE A 264 10.34 -2.86 5.43
N ARG A 265 9.01 -3.04 5.50
CA ARG A 265 8.35 -4.35 5.48
C ARG A 265 7.83 -4.70 4.11
N ILE A 266 7.76 -5.99 3.84
CA ILE A 266 7.10 -6.55 2.66
C ILE A 266 5.64 -6.82 3.01
N SER A 267 4.71 -6.35 2.18
CA SER A 267 3.28 -6.58 2.38
C SER A 267 2.93 -8.07 2.40
N ALA A 268 1.82 -8.42 3.06
CA ALA A 268 1.30 -9.78 3.04
C ALA A 268 0.94 -10.21 1.61
N ALA A 269 0.37 -9.30 0.81
CA ALA A 269 -0.01 -9.57 -0.57
C ALA A 269 1.20 -9.88 -1.46
N SER A 270 2.27 -9.08 -1.40
CA SER A 270 3.51 -9.31 -2.15
C SER A 270 4.16 -10.64 -1.75
N ALA A 271 4.19 -10.94 -0.44
CA ALA A 271 4.72 -12.19 0.06
C ALA A 271 3.90 -13.41 -0.43
N ALA A 272 2.58 -13.28 -0.47
CA ALA A 272 1.71 -14.31 -1.03
C ALA A 272 1.94 -14.50 -2.53
N ILE A 273 2.10 -13.42 -3.30
CA ILE A 273 2.39 -13.46 -4.73
C ILE A 273 3.73 -14.15 -5.02
N ASP A 274 4.78 -13.78 -4.31
CA ASP A 274 6.11 -14.41 -4.42
C ASP A 274 6.05 -15.91 -4.09
N TRP A 275 5.34 -16.27 -3.01
CA TRP A 275 5.14 -17.68 -2.64
C TRP A 275 4.37 -18.44 -3.73
N LEU A 276 3.28 -17.88 -4.26
CA LEU A 276 2.49 -18.49 -5.33
C LEU A 276 3.32 -18.66 -6.62
N HIS A 277 4.19 -17.70 -6.96
CA HIS A 277 5.08 -17.82 -8.12
C HIS A 277 6.07 -18.97 -7.98
N LYS A 278 6.57 -19.23 -6.77
CA LYS A 278 7.48 -20.34 -6.47
C LYS A 278 6.80 -21.72 -6.51
N LEU A 279 5.47 -21.78 -6.52
CA LEU A 279 4.73 -23.04 -6.57
C LEU A 279 4.52 -23.56 -8.00
N PRO A 280 4.73 -24.87 -8.23
CA PRO A 280 4.30 -25.54 -9.45
C PRO A 280 2.80 -25.35 -9.72
N ALA A 281 2.41 -25.30 -10.99
CA ALA A 281 1.04 -25.02 -11.39
C ALA A 281 0.03 -26.02 -10.79
N ASN A 282 0.36 -27.31 -10.75
CA ASN A 282 -0.50 -28.32 -10.13
C ASN A 282 -0.75 -28.03 -8.64
N LYS A 283 0.25 -27.57 -7.88
CA LYS A 283 0.08 -27.20 -6.47
C LYS A 283 -0.74 -25.93 -6.29
N ARG A 284 -0.56 -24.93 -7.16
CA ARG A 284 -1.42 -23.73 -7.18
C ARG A 284 -2.89 -24.07 -7.38
N MET A 285 -3.19 -25.05 -8.24
CA MET A 285 -4.54 -25.53 -8.50
C MET A 285 -5.18 -26.27 -7.32
N CYS A 286 -4.41 -26.71 -6.33
CA CYS A 286 -4.93 -27.38 -5.13
C CYS A 286 -5.41 -26.40 -4.07
N ILE A 287 -4.91 -25.16 -4.07
CA ILE A 287 -5.23 -24.18 -3.03
C ILE A 287 -6.70 -23.78 -3.13
N ARG A 288 -7.40 -23.75 -2.00
CA ARG A 288 -8.81 -23.33 -1.93
C ARG A 288 -8.98 -22.00 -1.21
N GLY A 289 -8.21 -21.75 -0.15
CA GLY A 289 -8.32 -20.55 0.66
C GLY A 289 -6.97 -19.88 0.90
N LEU A 290 -6.93 -18.56 0.74
CA LEU A 290 -5.79 -17.71 1.08
C LEU A 290 -6.26 -16.54 1.94
N ALA A 291 -5.70 -16.38 3.15
CA ALA A 291 -5.83 -15.19 3.97
C ALA A 291 -4.61 -14.31 3.79
N ILE A 292 -4.84 -13.05 3.45
CA ILE A 292 -3.82 -12.00 3.38
C ILE A 292 -4.15 -11.02 4.50
N ILE A 293 -3.25 -10.88 5.46
CA ILE A 293 -3.41 -10.08 6.67
C ILE A 293 -2.38 -8.95 6.63
N GLU A 294 -2.81 -7.76 6.22
CA GLU A 294 -1.97 -6.57 6.31
C GLU A 294 -2.09 -5.99 7.72
N ASP A 295 -1.12 -6.37 8.57
CA ASP A 295 -1.06 -6.03 9.99
C ASP A 295 0.00 -4.95 10.30
N TYR A 296 0.83 -4.57 9.33
CA TYR A 296 1.75 -3.42 9.44
C TYR A 296 1.82 -2.61 8.14
N PRO A 297 2.18 -1.32 8.21
CA PRO A 297 2.52 -0.53 7.03
C PRO A 297 3.71 -1.19 6.31
N SER A 298 3.64 -1.25 4.99
CA SER A 298 4.67 -1.87 4.17
C SER A 298 4.96 -1.04 2.93
N VAL A 299 6.11 -1.31 2.31
CA VAL A 299 6.58 -0.57 1.15
C VAL A 299 5.86 -0.96 -0.13
N GLY A 300 6.06 -0.15 -1.17
CA GLY A 300 5.77 -0.53 -2.54
C GLY A 300 4.36 -0.20 -2.99
N ARG A 301 3.67 0.76 -2.36
CA ARG A 301 2.26 1.10 -2.65
C ARG A 301 1.32 -0.06 -2.32
N GLN A 302 1.35 -0.43 -1.04
CA GLN A 302 0.65 -1.58 -0.44
C GLN A 302 -0.80 -1.72 -0.91
N GLU A 303 -1.52 -0.61 -1.08
CA GLU A 303 -2.90 -0.56 -1.54
C GLU A 303 -3.13 -1.23 -2.90
N SER A 304 -2.14 -1.20 -3.79
CA SER A 304 -2.24 -1.70 -5.17
C SER A 304 -1.96 -3.20 -5.30
N HIS A 305 -1.43 -3.84 -4.25
CA HIS A 305 -0.82 -5.16 -4.38
C HIS A 305 -1.80 -6.28 -4.73
N ALA A 306 -3.09 -6.12 -4.38
CA ALA A 306 -4.12 -7.07 -4.71
C ALA A 306 -4.26 -7.33 -6.23
N ARG A 307 -3.86 -6.37 -7.08
CA ARG A 307 -3.86 -6.53 -8.54
C ARG A 307 -2.91 -7.65 -9.00
N GLY A 308 -1.82 -7.89 -8.27
CA GLY A 308 -0.89 -8.99 -8.55
C GLY A 308 -1.46 -10.40 -8.31
N LEU A 309 -2.59 -10.52 -7.60
CA LEU A 309 -3.26 -11.79 -7.33
C LEU A 309 -4.16 -12.26 -8.49
N VAL A 310 -4.55 -11.34 -9.38
CA VAL A 310 -5.50 -11.60 -10.48
C VAL A 310 -5.12 -12.82 -11.33
N PRO A 311 -3.85 -12.99 -11.79
CA PRO A 311 -3.48 -14.13 -12.62
C PRO A 311 -3.71 -15.49 -11.92
N PHE A 312 -3.52 -15.56 -10.59
CA PHE A 312 -3.69 -16.79 -9.83
C PHE A 312 -5.16 -17.14 -9.64
N CYS A 313 -6.03 -16.14 -9.43
CA CYS A 313 -7.48 -16.36 -9.39
C CYS A 313 -8.03 -16.78 -10.76
N LYS A 314 -7.51 -16.22 -11.87
CA LYS A 314 -7.86 -16.67 -13.23
C LYS A 314 -7.42 -18.11 -13.49
N GLN A 315 -6.21 -18.46 -13.04
CA GLN A 315 -5.67 -19.81 -13.20
C GLN A 315 -6.45 -20.83 -12.37
N ASN A 316 -6.78 -20.51 -11.11
CA ASN A 316 -7.51 -21.39 -10.20
C ASN A 316 -8.88 -20.78 -9.82
N PRO A 317 -9.95 -21.12 -10.55
CA PRO A 317 -11.30 -20.60 -10.28
C PRO A 317 -11.88 -21.00 -8.91
N GLN A 318 -11.28 -21.98 -8.23
CA GLN A 318 -11.70 -22.42 -6.89
C GLN A 318 -10.97 -21.68 -5.76
N LEU A 319 -9.96 -20.86 -6.08
CA LEU A 319 -9.25 -20.06 -5.10
C LEU A 319 -10.16 -18.96 -4.56
N ARG A 320 -10.22 -18.84 -3.23
CA ARG A 320 -10.91 -17.78 -2.50
C ARG A 320 -9.90 -17.04 -1.63
N ILE A 321 -9.79 -15.73 -1.84
CA ILE A 321 -8.87 -14.85 -1.13
C ILE A 321 -9.68 -13.96 -0.18
N SER A 322 -9.31 -13.97 1.10
CA SER A 322 -9.75 -12.97 2.08
C SER A 322 -8.57 -12.04 2.38
N HIS A 323 -8.69 -10.77 2.01
CA HIS A 323 -7.70 -9.74 2.25
C HIS A 323 -8.20 -8.80 3.35
N GLN A 324 -7.52 -8.81 4.49
CA GLN A 324 -7.85 -7.99 5.66
C GLN A 324 -6.76 -6.94 5.86
N VAL A 325 -7.16 -5.69 6.08
CA VAL A 325 -6.24 -4.58 6.35
C VAL A 325 -6.60 -3.93 7.66
N SER A 326 -5.64 -3.89 8.61
CA SER A 326 -5.85 -3.31 9.93
C SER A 326 -6.06 -1.79 9.85
N MET A 327 -7.20 -1.31 10.32
CA MET A 327 -7.47 0.11 10.50
C MET A 327 -6.47 0.73 11.48
N LEU A 328 -6.18 0.04 12.59
CA LEU A 328 -5.26 0.52 13.61
C LEU A 328 -3.81 0.54 13.12
N ASN A 329 -3.29 -0.62 12.76
CA ASN A 329 -1.86 -0.76 12.52
C ASN A 329 -1.45 -0.28 11.13
N VAL A 330 -2.32 -0.34 10.13
CA VAL A 330 -2.00 0.10 8.76
C VAL A 330 -2.56 1.49 8.49
N MET A 331 -3.88 1.66 8.50
CA MET A 331 -4.51 2.91 8.02
C MET A 331 -4.14 4.12 8.88
N PHE A 332 -4.37 4.04 10.20
CA PHE A 332 -4.10 5.17 11.10
C PHE A 332 -2.60 5.40 11.31
N SER A 333 -1.79 4.34 11.32
CA SER A 333 -0.32 4.48 11.36
C SER A 333 0.23 5.20 10.13
N ARG A 334 -0.20 4.80 8.93
CA ARG A 334 0.18 5.47 7.67
C ARG A 334 -0.29 6.91 7.67
N ALA A 335 -1.52 7.17 8.09
CA ALA A 335 -2.06 8.52 8.19
C ALA A 335 -1.24 9.40 9.14
N LEU A 336 -0.82 8.89 10.31
CA LEU A 336 0.05 9.63 11.21
C LEU A 336 1.43 9.87 10.60
N LEU A 337 2.04 8.85 9.98
CA LEU A 337 3.33 8.97 9.28
C LEU A 337 3.29 9.98 8.12
N ASN A 338 2.14 10.15 7.47
CA ASN A 338 1.94 11.13 6.41
C ASN A 338 1.88 12.57 6.97
N CYS A 339 1.38 12.75 8.20
CA CYS A 339 1.29 14.04 8.87
C CYS A 339 2.57 14.49 9.58
N VAL A 340 3.42 13.54 10.00
CA VAL A 340 4.58 13.82 10.85
C VAL A 340 5.87 13.80 10.05
N ARG A 341 6.71 14.83 10.24
CA ARG A 341 7.95 15.03 9.44
C ARG A 341 9.25 14.87 10.23
N SER A 342 9.19 14.50 11.51
CA SER A 342 10.39 14.19 12.30
C SER A 342 10.16 13.06 13.30
N ILE A 343 11.23 12.37 13.65
CA ILE A 343 11.20 11.29 14.63
C ILE A 343 10.84 11.84 16.02
N GLU A 344 11.32 13.03 16.40
CA GLU A 344 10.97 13.63 17.70
C GLU A 344 9.47 13.87 17.83
N SER A 345 8.80 14.29 16.76
CA SER A 345 7.35 14.45 16.76
C SER A 345 6.64 13.10 17.01
N LEU A 346 7.14 12.00 16.45
CA LEU A 346 6.62 10.66 16.72
C LEU A 346 6.91 10.20 18.16
N GLU A 347 8.10 10.48 18.69
CA GLU A 347 8.44 10.22 20.10
C GLU A 347 7.48 10.96 21.03
N ASN A 348 7.22 12.24 20.77
CA ASN A 348 6.25 13.03 21.54
C ASN A 348 4.86 12.37 21.52
N TYR A 349 4.35 11.94 20.35
CA TYR A 349 3.09 11.20 20.29
C TYR A 349 3.13 9.85 21.00
N ALA A 350 4.27 9.17 20.98
CA ALA A 350 4.44 7.89 21.68
C ALA A 350 4.47 8.06 23.20
N GLU A 351 4.98 9.17 23.72
CA GLU A 351 5.03 9.46 25.17
C GLU A 351 3.64 9.70 25.78
N HIS A 352 2.65 10.13 24.99
CA HIS A 352 1.28 10.31 25.47
C HIS A 352 0.66 9.00 25.98
N GLU A 353 0.08 9.05 27.19
CA GLU A 353 -0.60 7.91 27.80
C GLU A 353 -1.91 7.56 27.08
N ILE A 354 -2.57 8.57 26.51
CA ILE A 354 -3.81 8.45 25.72
C ILE A 354 -3.49 8.86 24.28
N GLY A 355 -3.81 8.01 23.31
CA GLY A 355 -3.46 8.26 21.90
C GLY A 355 -4.31 9.32 21.19
N GLU A 356 -5.12 10.10 21.90
CA GLU A 356 -6.10 11.04 21.32
C GLU A 356 -5.46 12.01 20.31
N GLU A 357 -4.35 12.64 20.68
CA GLU A 357 -3.67 13.64 19.84
C GLU A 357 -3.10 13.00 18.56
N ALA A 358 -2.49 11.82 18.69
CA ALA A 358 -1.99 11.06 17.56
C ALA A 358 -3.11 10.69 16.59
N PHE A 359 -4.27 10.26 17.11
CA PHE A 359 -5.42 10.00 16.25
C PHE A 359 -6.03 11.28 15.66
N ASP A 360 -6.07 12.42 16.37
CA ASP A 360 -6.51 13.71 15.80
C ASP A 360 -5.66 14.08 14.58
N GLN A 361 -4.33 13.93 14.66
CA GLN A 361 -3.46 14.15 13.51
C GLN A 361 -3.74 13.15 12.38
N ALA A 362 -3.80 11.85 12.68
CA ALA A 362 -4.08 10.82 11.68
C ALA A 362 -5.44 11.08 10.97
N ASN A 363 -6.46 11.52 11.70
CA ASN A 363 -7.80 11.77 11.16
C ASN A 363 -7.85 12.91 10.14
N ARG A 364 -6.83 13.79 10.11
CA ARG A 364 -6.74 14.85 9.09
C ARG A 364 -6.61 14.26 7.69
N VAL A 365 -5.94 13.11 7.55
CA VAL A 365 -5.66 12.48 6.26
C VAL A 365 -6.21 11.06 6.10
N SER A 366 -6.78 10.46 7.15
CA SER A 366 -7.31 9.08 7.13
C SER A 366 -8.32 8.81 6.01
N PHE A 367 -9.15 9.80 5.66
CA PHE A 367 -10.06 9.69 4.50
C PHE A 367 -9.30 9.36 3.21
N TYR A 368 -8.19 10.04 2.94
CA TYR A 368 -7.42 9.83 1.71
C TYR A 368 -6.74 8.46 1.74
N GLU A 369 -6.15 8.05 2.86
CA GLU A 369 -5.57 6.70 2.99
C GLU A 369 -6.61 5.61 2.71
N ILE A 370 -7.81 5.72 3.28
CA ILE A 370 -8.91 4.76 3.05
C ILE A 370 -9.36 4.81 1.58
N ALA A 371 -9.54 6.02 1.03
CA ALA A 371 -9.99 6.21 -0.34
C ALA A 371 -9.02 5.63 -1.38
N GLU A 372 -7.70 5.71 -1.14
CA GLU A 372 -6.68 5.11 -2.01
C GLU A 372 -6.79 3.59 -2.05
N TRP A 373 -6.93 2.95 -0.89
CA TRP A 373 -7.22 1.52 -0.81
C TRP A 373 -8.49 1.15 -1.54
N LEU A 374 -9.58 1.86 -1.29
CA LEU A 374 -10.86 1.57 -1.94
C LEU A 374 -10.80 1.74 -3.46
N ALA A 375 -10.04 2.71 -3.98
CA ALA A 375 -9.82 2.91 -5.41
C ALA A 375 -9.11 1.74 -6.08
N GLU A 376 -8.08 1.20 -5.44
CA GLU A 376 -7.39 0.02 -5.96
C GLU A 376 -8.30 -1.21 -5.94
N ILE A 377 -9.05 -1.40 -4.84
CA ILE A 377 -9.93 -2.56 -4.67
C ILE A 377 -11.12 -2.55 -5.65
N VAL A 378 -11.79 -1.41 -5.86
CA VAL A 378 -12.89 -1.30 -6.83
C VAL A 378 -12.41 -1.47 -8.28
N SER A 379 -11.13 -1.27 -8.55
CA SER A 379 -10.54 -1.46 -9.89
C SER A 379 -10.29 -2.95 -10.24
N LEU A 380 -10.23 -3.84 -9.24
CA LEU A 380 -9.86 -5.26 -9.44
C LEU A 380 -10.74 -6.01 -10.46
N PRO A 381 -12.09 -5.84 -10.51
CA PRO A 381 -12.91 -6.46 -11.55
C PRO A 381 -12.51 -6.00 -12.95
N LYS A 382 -12.18 -4.71 -13.15
CA LYS A 382 -11.70 -4.19 -14.44
C LYS A 382 -10.32 -4.75 -14.80
N ALA A 383 -9.47 -5.03 -13.81
CA ALA A 383 -8.21 -5.75 -14.00
C ALA A 383 -8.42 -7.24 -14.32
N GLY A 384 -9.65 -7.74 -14.20
CA GLY A 384 -10.05 -9.12 -14.53
C GLY A 384 -10.02 -10.07 -13.34
N MET A 385 -10.12 -9.58 -12.11
CA MET A 385 -10.36 -10.42 -10.93
C MET A 385 -11.69 -11.19 -11.11
N PRO A 386 -11.70 -12.53 -11.04
CA PRO A 386 -12.93 -13.31 -11.16
C PRO A 386 -13.95 -12.98 -10.05
N ASN A 387 -15.24 -13.02 -10.39
CA ASN A 387 -16.30 -12.80 -9.42
C ASN A 387 -16.25 -13.84 -8.29
N GLY A 388 -16.35 -13.37 -7.05
CA GLY A 388 -16.35 -14.23 -5.86
C GLY A 388 -15.00 -14.85 -5.51
N SER A 389 -13.91 -14.60 -6.24
CA SER A 389 -12.58 -15.13 -5.89
C SER A 389 -11.88 -14.31 -4.81
N TYR A 390 -12.36 -13.11 -4.51
CA TYR A 390 -11.69 -12.14 -3.65
C TYR A 390 -12.69 -11.42 -2.75
N THR A 391 -12.31 -11.15 -1.51
CA THR A 391 -13.05 -10.33 -0.54
C THR A 391 -12.05 -9.47 0.22
N PHE A 392 -12.33 -8.18 0.30
CA PHE A 392 -11.56 -7.19 1.03
C PHE A 392 -12.31 -6.77 2.29
N THR A 393 -11.60 -6.67 3.41
CA THR A 393 -12.16 -6.24 4.69
C THR A 393 -11.28 -5.17 5.33
N LEU A 394 -11.87 -4.02 5.66
CA LEU A 394 -11.30 -3.09 6.63
C LEU A 394 -11.49 -3.68 8.03
N ASP A 395 -10.39 -4.04 8.67
CA ASP A 395 -10.39 -4.68 9.98
C ASP A 395 -10.25 -3.63 11.10
N GLY A 396 -11.34 -3.42 11.83
CA GLY A 396 -11.41 -2.49 12.94
C GLY A 396 -10.92 -3.06 14.27
N GLU A 397 -10.65 -4.36 14.39
CA GLU A 397 -10.23 -4.95 15.67
C GLU A 397 -8.80 -4.50 16.07
N PRO A 398 -8.52 -4.34 17.38
CA PRO A 398 -9.41 -4.51 18.54
C PRO A 398 -10.25 -3.26 18.88
N ILE A 399 -10.34 -2.29 17.97
CA ILE A 399 -10.93 -0.96 18.21
C ILE A 399 -12.15 -0.67 17.33
N ALA A 400 -12.97 -1.68 17.04
CA ALA A 400 -14.09 -1.58 16.11
C ALA A 400 -15.05 -0.41 16.45
N LEU A 401 -15.25 -0.11 17.74
CA LEU A 401 -16.05 1.03 18.18
C LEU A 401 -15.43 2.38 17.80
N ILE A 402 -14.11 2.54 17.99
CA ILE A 402 -13.39 3.77 17.62
C ILE A 402 -13.39 3.92 16.10
N CYS A 403 -13.15 2.83 15.35
CA CYS A 403 -13.24 2.81 13.90
C CYS A 403 -14.62 3.26 13.42
N SER A 404 -15.71 2.73 14.01
CA SER A 404 -17.09 3.12 13.68
C SER A 404 -17.30 4.63 13.87
N ARG A 405 -16.87 5.18 15.01
CA ARG A 405 -16.99 6.62 15.29
C ARG A 405 -16.20 7.48 14.31
N ILE A 406 -14.95 7.14 14.02
CA ILE A 406 -14.11 7.87 13.05
C ILE A 406 -14.75 7.81 11.66
N PHE A 407 -15.27 6.64 11.26
CA PHE A 407 -15.91 6.49 9.96
C PHE A 407 -17.13 7.42 9.83
N GLN A 408 -18.01 7.40 10.83
CA GLN A 408 -19.26 8.16 10.82
C GLN A 408 -19.04 9.67 10.94
N GLN A 409 -18.09 10.10 11.77
CA GLN A 409 -17.88 11.52 12.08
C GLN A 409 -16.88 12.21 11.17
N ILE A 410 -15.94 11.48 10.56
CA ILE A 410 -14.85 12.07 9.76
C ILE A 410 -14.90 11.57 8.33
N VAL A 411 -14.81 10.25 8.13
CA VAL A 411 -14.65 9.66 6.79
C VAL A 411 -15.88 9.89 5.93
N LEU A 412 -17.08 9.53 6.40
CA LEU A 412 -18.32 9.67 5.65
C LEU A 412 -18.76 11.13 5.48
N GLN A 413 -18.33 12.03 6.34
CA GLN A 413 -18.57 13.46 6.15
C GLN A 413 -17.66 14.07 5.09
N LYS A 414 -16.38 13.68 5.06
CA LYS A 414 -15.46 14.07 3.97
C LYS A 414 -15.93 13.49 2.64
N GLU A 415 -16.47 12.28 2.67
CA GLU A 415 -17.10 11.66 1.51
C GLU A 415 -18.34 12.42 1.04
N ALA A 416 -19.23 12.79 1.96
CA ALA A 416 -20.41 13.60 1.63
C ALA A 416 -20.03 15.01 1.13
N MET A 417 -18.98 15.63 1.70
CA MET A 417 -18.39 16.88 1.19
C MET A 417 -17.91 16.70 -0.25
N ARG A 418 -17.14 15.63 -0.53
CA ARG A 418 -16.63 15.32 -1.87
C ARG A 418 -17.77 15.16 -2.86
N PHE A 419 -18.82 14.38 -2.53
CA PHE A 419 -20.02 14.23 -3.36
C PHE A 419 -20.75 15.57 -3.60
N THR A 420 -20.83 16.42 -2.57
CA THR A 420 -21.49 17.74 -2.66
C THR A 420 -20.74 18.66 -3.62
N ILE A 421 -19.40 18.70 -3.51
CA ILE A 421 -18.55 19.48 -4.42
C ILE A 421 -18.67 18.92 -5.84
N GLU A 422 -18.58 17.60 -6.01
CA GLU A 422 -18.69 16.93 -7.31
C GLU A 422 -20.00 17.27 -8.04
N ARG A 423 -21.14 17.18 -7.34
CA ARG A 423 -22.46 17.56 -7.88
C ARG A 423 -22.57 19.03 -8.25
N SER A 424 -21.79 19.88 -7.59
CA SER A 424 -21.83 21.33 -7.79
C SER A 424 -20.79 21.82 -8.81
N LEU A 425 -19.87 20.97 -9.28
CA LEU A 425 -18.87 21.33 -10.29
C LEU A 425 -19.44 22.03 -11.54
N PRO A 426 -20.62 21.65 -12.09
CA PRO A 426 -21.19 22.33 -13.25
C PRO A 426 -21.57 23.79 -12.99
N SER A 427 -21.85 24.18 -11.74
CA SER A 427 -22.16 25.57 -11.38
C SER A 427 -20.93 26.42 -11.09
N PHE A 428 -19.73 25.82 -11.02
CA PHE A 428 -18.50 26.54 -10.72
C PHE A 428 -18.04 27.33 -11.94
N ASN A 429 -17.33 28.43 -11.68
CA ASN A 429 -16.59 29.11 -12.74
C ASN A 429 -15.46 28.18 -13.26
N PRO A 430 -14.89 28.44 -14.45
CA PRO A 430 -13.88 27.55 -15.06
C PRO A 430 -12.65 27.28 -14.18
N GLU A 431 -12.16 28.28 -13.46
CA GLU A 431 -10.98 28.15 -12.59
C GLU A 431 -11.27 27.28 -11.37
N GLU A 432 -12.39 27.55 -10.68
CA GLU A 432 -12.86 26.75 -9.55
C GLU A 432 -13.13 25.30 -9.97
N ARG A 433 -13.79 25.09 -11.12
CA ARG A 433 -14.09 23.75 -11.63
C ARG A 433 -12.81 22.96 -11.85
N LEU A 434 -11.79 23.60 -12.43
CA LEU A 434 -10.50 22.96 -12.65
C LEU A 434 -9.80 22.65 -11.31
N PHE A 435 -9.69 23.65 -10.43
CA PHE A 435 -8.99 23.52 -9.14
C PHE A 435 -9.60 22.44 -8.25
N PHE A 436 -10.93 22.48 -8.05
CA PHE A 436 -11.61 21.51 -7.21
C PHE A 436 -11.74 20.17 -7.91
N GLY A 437 -12.05 20.14 -9.21
CA GLY A 437 -12.21 18.91 -9.97
C GLY A 437 -11.00 17.99 -9.89
N ILE A 438 -9.78 18.53 -10.09
CA ILE A 438 -8.56 17.72 -10.04
C ILE A 438 -8.16 17.27 -8.63
N GLN A 439 -8.73 17.88 -7.58
CA GLN A 439 -8.47 17.52 -6.19
C GLN A 439 -9.50 16.54 -5.61
N LEU A 440 -10.61 16.29 -6.30
CA LEU A 440 -11.60 15.34 -5.81
C LEU A 440 -11.06 13.92 -5.97
N HIS A 441 -11.10 13.16 -4.88
CA HIS A 441 -10.86 11.74 -4.91
C HIS A 441 -12.08 11.04 -5.52
N GLN A 442 -12.00 10.65 -6.79
CA GLN A 442 -13.04 9.96 -7.55
C GLN A 442 -12.72 8.49 -7.82
N GLY A 443 -11.45 8.08 -7.65
CA GLY A 443 -10.99 6.71 -7.97
C GLY A 443 -11.71 5.59 -7.21
N HIS A 444 -12.20 5.86 -6.00
CA HIS A 444 -12.94 4.88 -5.20
C HIS A 444 -14.40 4.67 -5.68
N GLY A 445 -14.89 5.48 -6.62
CA GLY A 445 -16.22 5.32 -7.21
C GLY A 445 -17.32 5.24 -6.14
N ASN A 446 -18.06 4.14 -6.12
CA ASN A 446 -19.12 3.88 -5.14
C ASN A 446 -18.69 2.97 -3.97
N ALA A 447 -17.39 2.77 -3.74
CA ALA A 447 -16.89 1.82 -2.73
C ALA A 447 -17.36 2.13 -1.30
N PHE A 448 -17.51 3.41 -0.92
CA PHE A 448 -18.07 3.77 0.39
C PHE A 448 -19.54 3.35 0.55
N ALA A 449 -20.35 3.49 -0.51
CA ALA A 449 -21.73 2.98 -0.50
C ALA A 449 -21.76 1.44 -0.38
N GLN A 450 -20.86 0.75 -1.11
CA GLN A 450 -20.73 -0.70 -1.00
C GLN A 450 -20.33 -1.18 0.41
N LEU A 451 -19.50 -0.41 1.12
CA LEU A 451 -19.13 -0.66 2.53
C LEU A 451 -20.34 -0.50 3.45
N ILE A 452 -21.10 0.59 3.30
CA ILE A 452 -22.30 0.90 4.11
C ILE A 452 -23.37 -0.17 3.92
N ASP A 453 -23.66 -0.52 2.66
CA ASP A 453 -24.73 -1.47 2.32
C ASP A 453 -24.33 -2.94 2.56
N ASN A 454 -23.04 -3.20 2.80
CA ASN A 454 -22.45 -4.55 2.91
C ASN A 454 -22.87 -5.47 1.74
N SER A 455 -22.98 -4.91 0.54
CA SER A 455 -23.62 -5.53 -0.64
C SER A 455 -22.61 -6.14 -1.64
N SER A 456 -21.32 -6.10 -1.33
CA SER A 456 -20.24 -6.39 -2.28
C SER A 456 -19.11 -7.26 -1.69
N PHE A 457 -18.00 -7.34 -2.41
CA PHE A 457 -16.75 -7.95 -1.95
C PHE A 457 -15.90 -7.00 -1.06
N ILE A 458 -16.32 -5.75 -0.87
CA ILE A 458 -15.68 -4.76 0.01
C ILE A 458 -16.49 -4.71 1.31
N LYS A 459 -15.84 -4.97 2.45
CA LYS A 459 -16.48 -5.12 3.76
C LYS A 459 -15.74 -4.35 4.84
N ALA A 460 -16.43 -4.13 5.96
CA ALA A 460 -15.86 -3.76 7.24
C ALA A 460 -16.41 -4.70 8.31
N ASN A 461 -15.64 -4.97 9.37
CA ASN A 461 -16.13 -5.70 10.56
C ASN A 461 -16.52 -4.77 11.72
N PHE A 462 -16.66 -3.48 11.44
CA PHE A 462 -17.20 -2.45 12.32
C PHE A 462 -18.35 -1.74 11.59
N ASP A 463 -19.16 -0.94 12.29
CA ASP A 463 -20.30 -0.23 11.70
C ASP A 463 -19.85 1.04 10.96
N PRO A 464 -19.88 1.08 9.62
CA PRO A 464 -19.51 2.29 8.88
C PRO A 464 -20.51 3.43 9.10
N GLY A 465 -21.76 3.11 9.49
CA GLY A 465 -22.88 4.02 9.62
C GLY A 465 -23.53 4.38 8.29
N GLN A 466 -24.02 5.62 8.17
CA GLN A 466 -24.77 6.10 7.00
C GLN A 466 -24.14 7.36 6.41
N LEU A 467 -24.29 7.53 5.10
CA LEU A 467 -23.83 8.74 4.43
C LEU A 467 -24.59 9.96 4.95
N TRP A 468 -23.88 11.07 5.13
CA TRP A 468 -24.48 12.31 5.64
C TRP A 468 -25.51 12.90 4.67
N ASP A 469 -26.48 13.64 5.22
CA ASP A 469 -27.58 14.25 4.48
C ASP A 469 -27.08 15.22 3.40
N ALA A 470 -27.22 14.78 2.14
CA ALA A 470 -26.76 15.51 0.97
C ALA A 470 -27.51 16.83 0.76
N GLU A 471 -28.80 16.92 1.11
CA GLU A 471 -29.59 18.13 0.92
C GLU A 471 -29.18 19.23 1.91
N LYS A 472 -28.86 18.84 3.15
CA LYS A 472 -28.30 19.77 4.13
C LYS A 472 -26.94 20.30 3.68
N MET A 473 -26.04 19.43 3.22
CA MET A 473 -24.72 19.86 2.73
C MET A 473 -24.83 20.74 1.47
N LEU A 474 -25.72 20.42 0.54
CA LEU A 474 -25.98 21.27 -0.63
C LEU A 474 -26.53 22.65 -0.24
N THR A 475 -27.42 22.70 0.75
CA THR A 475 -27.95 23.97 1.27
C THR A 475 -26.87 24.81 1.91
N GLU A 476 -26.01 24.21 2.73
CA GLU A 476 -24.85 24.87 3.33
C GLU A 476 -23.89 25.36 2.24
N PHE A 477 -23.52 24.49 1.29
CA PHE A 477 -22.66 24.79 0.16
C PHE A 477 -23.14 26.03 -0.61
N ARG A 478 -24.44 26.10 -0.92
CA ARG A 478 -25.04 27.26 -1.63
C ARG A 478 -24.96 28.56 -0.83
N ARG A 479 -24.95 28.47 0.51
CA ARG A 479 -24.92 29.62 1.41
C ARG A 479 -23.52 30.22 1.57
N ILE A 480 -22.49 29.37 1.68
CA ILE A 480 -21.12 29.80 2.02
C ILE A 480 -20.12 29.67 0.86
N GLY A 481 -20.51 29.03 -0.24
CA GLY A 481 -19.65 28.81 -1.39
C GLY A 481 -18.61 27.70 -1.16
N VAL A 482 -17.91 27.33 -2.25
CA VAL A 482 -17.04 26.15 -2.27
C VAL A 482 -15.81 26.27 -1.36
N TRP A 483 -15.21 27.46 -1.26
CA TRP A 483 -13.98 27.66 -0.50
C TRP A 483 -14.19 27.49 0.99
N GLU A 484 -15.18 28.19 1.56
CA GLU A 484 -15.51 28.08 2.98
C GLU A 484 -16.06 26.69 3.31
N PHE A 485 -16.94 26.14 2.46
CA PHE A 485 -17.45 24.78 2.60
C PHE A 485 -16.31 23.77 2.63
N SER A 486 -15.42 23.76 1.63
CA SER A 486 -14.31 22.82 1.60
C SER A 486 -13.37 23.01 2.79
N GLY A 487 -13.15 24.25 3.27
CA GLY A 487 -12.33 24.54 4.45
C GLY A 487 -12.89 23.90 5.72
N ASN A 488 -14.19 24.08 5.97
CA ASN A 488 -14.88 23.58 7.16
C ASN A 488 -14.78 22.05 7.30
N TYR A 489 -14.90 21.33 6.20
CA TYR A 489 -14.90 19.86 6.22
C TYR A 489 -13.50 19.24 6.05
N ARG A 490 -12.55 19.91 5.39
CA ARG A 490 -11.14 19.45 5.32
C ARG A 490 -10.44 19.54 6.68
N THR A 491 -10.71 20.60 7.44
CA THR A 491 -10.05 20.88 8.73
C THR A 491 -10.80 20.32 9.93
N ARG A 492 -11.94 19.65 9.71
CA ARG A 492 -12.79 19.12 10.76
C ARG A 492 -12.02 18.13 11.62
N ARG A 493 -12.06 18.37 12.94
CA ARG A 493 -11.50 17.50 13.95
C ARG A 493 -12.58 16.63 14.58
N MET A 494 -12.17 15.47 15.05
CA MET A 494 -13.03 14.65 15.89
C MET A 494 -12.96 15.25 17.31
N LEU A 495 -14.10 15.67 17.84
CA LEU A 495 -14.19 15.92 19.28
C LEU A 495 -14.30 14.54 19.93
N TYR A 496 -13.23 14.08 20.56
CA TYR A 496 -13.29 12.87 21.37
C TYR A 496 -14.11 13.19 22.62
N GLU A 497 -15.44 13.13 22.51
CA GLU A 497 -16.31 12.99 23.67
C GLU A 497 -16.13 11.56 24.20
N LEU A 498 -15.03 11.35 24.93
CA LEU A 498 -14.83 10.14 25.70
C LEU A 498 -15.84 10.18 26.86
N PRO A 499 -16.76 9.20 26.99
CA PRO A 499 -17.52 9.08 28.21
C PRO A 499 -16.54 8.98 29.38
N ARG A 500 -16.74 9.82 30.40
CA ARG A 500 -15.89 9.84 31.60
C ARG A 500 -15.88 8.43 32.24
N PRO A 501 -14.78 8.01 32.89
CA PRO A 501 -14.68 6.72 33.57
C PRO A 501 -15.91 6.44 34.47
N PRO A 502 -16.36 5.17 34.57
CA PRO A 502 -15.54 3.96 34.39
C PRO A 502 -15.62 3.29 33.01
N SER A 503 -16.36 3.83 32.04
CA SER A 503 -16.58 3.19 30.73
C SER A 503 -15.65 3.72 29.62
N VAL A 504 -14.33 3.71 29.86
CA VAL A 504 -13.34 4.14 28.87
C VAL A 504 -12.80 2.93 28.11
N HIS A 505 -13.21 2.78 26.85
CA HIS A 505 -12.36 2.08 25.88
C HIS A 505 -11.07 2.91 25.79
N ILE A 506 -9.97 2.39 26.31
CA ILE A 506 -8.66 3.05 26.26
C ILE A 506 -8.34 3.28 24.77
N VAL A 507 -8.28 4.54 24.34
CA VAL A 507 -7.82 4.90 23.00
C VAL A 507 -6.38 4.38 22.87
N PRO A 508 -6.09 3.49 21.89
CA PRO A 508 -4.75 2.93 21.76
C PRO A 508 -3.68 4.01 21.64
N ARG A 509 -2.48 3.73 22.13
CA ARG A 509 -1.33 4.63 21.98
C ARG A 509 -0.80 4.56 20.54
N LEU A 510 -1.51 5.20 19.60
CA LEU A 510 -1.17 5.17 18.17
C LEU A 510 0.27 5.63 17.90
N GLY A 511 0.76 6.66 18.60
CA GLY A 511 2.15 7.08 18.49
C GLY A 511 3.15 5.96 18.83
N ALA A 512 2.89 5.21 19.90
CA ALA A 512 3.74 4.07 20.28
C ALA A 512 3.68 2.93 19.26
N LEU A 513 2.49 2.63 18.71
CA LEU A 513 2.32 1.64 17.64
C LEU A 513 3.07 2.06 16.37
N VAL A 514 3.03 3.34 16.00
CA VAL A 514 3.79 3.85 14.86
C VAL A 514 5.29 3.71 15.09
N MET A 515 5.78 3.91 16.31
CA MET A 515 7.19 3.71 16.67
C MET A 515 7.66 2.26 16.52
N GLU A 516 6.77 1.26 16.51
CA GLU A 516 7.13 -0.13 16.20
C GLU A 516 7.66 -0.32 14.77
N ASN A 517 7.42 0.66 13.88
CA ASN A 517 7.98 0.71 12.53
C ASN A 517 9.44 1.14 12.49
N TYR A 518 10.04 1.40 13.64
CA TYR A 518 11.45 1.69 13.78
C TYR A 518 12.11 0.69 14.73
N GLU A 519 13.35 0.35 14.44
CA GLU A 519 14.27 -0.14 15.45
C GLU A 519 14.85 1.07 16.18
N SER A 520 15.16 0.93 17.47
CA SER A 520 15.77 1.98 18.27
C SER A 520 16.94 1.45 19.09
N ARG A 521 17.93 2.32 19.34
CA ARG A 521 19.05 2.05 20.25
C ARG A 521 19.60 3.34 20.86
N PRO A 522 20.19 3.32 22.06
CA PRO A 522 20.82 4.51 22.63
C PRO A 522 21.98 5.02 21.78
N CYS A 523 22.11 6.34 21.65
CA CYS A 523 23.25 6.96 20.95
C CYS A 523 24.60 6.57 21.59
N SER A 524 25.57 6.23 20.75
CA SER A 524 26.91 5.78 21.16
C SER A 524 27.70 6.80 22.01
N TRP A 525 27.55 8.10 21.74
CA TRP A 525 28.27 9.18 22.45
C TRP A 525 27.99 9.26 23.95
N ARG A 526 26.78 8.88 24.40
CA ARG A 526 26.44 8.89 25.83
C ARG A 526 26.94 7.65 26.58
N ARG A 527 27.20 6.52 25.90
CA ARG A 527 27.86 5.36 26.55
C ARG A 527 29.26 5.74 27.03
N THR A 528 30.03 6.42 26.20
CA THR A 528 31.38 6.87 26.57
C THR A 528 31.34 7.88 27.71
N ALA A 529 30.39 8.81 27.71
CA ALA A 529 30.24 9.79 28.78
C ALA A 529 29.77 9.16 30.11
N GLN A 530 28.80 8.23 30.07
CA GLN A 530 28.31 7.52 31.26
C GLN A 530 29.33 6.51 31.80
N GLU A 531 30.06 5.81 30.95
CA GLU A 531 31.17 4.93 31.35
C GLU A 531 32.33 5.74 31.94
N THR A 532 32.62 6.92 31.39
CA THR A 532 33.64 7.84 31.96
C THR A 532 33.19 8.40 33.31
N LEU A 533 31.90 8.74 33.47
CA LEU A 533 31.34 9.20 34.73
C LEU A 533 31.30 8.08 35.78
N HIS A 534 30.95 6.84 35.38
CA HIS A 534 30.96 5.68 36.27
C HIS A 534 32.38 5.23 36.65
N ARG A 535 33.38 5.37 35.77
CA ARG A 535 34.79 5.19 36.14
C ARG A 535 35.22 6.24 37.15
N ARG A 536 34.95 7.53 36.91
CA ARG A 536 35.27 8.61 37.85
C ARG A 536 34.60 8.43 39.22
N LEU A 537 33.37 7.93 39.27
CA LEU A 537 32.64 7.66 40.51
C LEU A 537 33.10 6.39 41.23
N ARG A 538 33.68 5.41 40.53
CA ARG A 538 34.36 4.25 41.15
C ARG A 538 35.71 4.65 41.73
N ASP A 539 36.47 5.45 40.99
CA ASP A 539 37.79 5.92 41.43
C ASP A 539 37.68 6.89 42.62
N SER A 540 36.61 7.69 42.70
CA SER A 540 36.34 8.57 43.85
C SER A 540 35.78 7.86 45.10
N ARG A 541 35.51 6.55 45.05
CA ARG A 541 35.08 5.73 46.20
C ARG A 541 36.21 4.83 46.74
N GLN A 542 37.41 4.89 46.15
CA GLN A 542 38.61 4.16 46.59
C GLN A 542 39.66 5.09 47.22
N HIS A 543 39.29 6.33 47.58
CA HIS A 543 40.13 7.26 48.32
C HIS A 543 39.48 7.66 49.64
#